data_AF-A0A2S8F6Y8-F1
#
_entry.id   AF-A0A2S8F6Y8-F1
#
_cell.length_a   1.000
_cell.length_b   1.000
_cell.length_c   1.000
_cell.angle_alpha   90.00
_cell.angle_beta   90.00
_cell.angle_gamma   90.00
#
_symmetry.space_group_name_H-M   'P 1'
#
loop_
_entity.id
_entity.type
_entity.pdbx_description
1 polymer ?
#
loop_
_entity_poly.entity_id
_entity_poly.type
_entity_poly.pdbx_seq_one_letter_code
_entity_poly.pdbx_strand_id
1 'polypeptide(L)'
;MGPLNFFQVSVDSVHRSSTSFQGMVRNFPALFSSSVFPWAFRSMSVSVQIPYALRHECEGKAEVAVSAGSVQQALTALKNQQPKLYRNVCDETGAVRKHINLFVNESLIHRRDGLDTKLGPGDLLFIMTAVSGG
;
A
#
# COMPACT_ATOMS: atom_id res chain seq x y z
N MET A 1 -60.94 -41.30 10.01
CA MET A 1 -59.86 -41.15 9.01
C MET A 1 -58.54 -41.34 9.76
N GLY A 2 -57.72 -42.26 9.27
CA GLY A 2 -56.80 -43.15 10.03
C GLY A 2 -55.57 -42.54 10.70
N PRO A 3 -54.79 -43.37 11.43
CA PRO A 3 -54.27 -43.00 12.75
C PRO A 3 -52.73 -42.99 12.88
N LEU A 4 -52.30 -42.45 14.03
CA LEU A 4 -51.23 -42.86 14.96
C LEU A 4 -50.12 -43.85 14.53
N ASN A 5 -48.95 -43.60 15.14
CA ASN A 5 -47.87 -44.51 15.54
C ASN A 5 -46.81 -44.83 14.46
N PHE A 6 -45.53 -45.08 14.73
CA PHE A 6 -44.58 -45.10 15.88
C PHE A 6 -43.21 -45.46 15.24
N PHE A 7 -42.13 -45.48 16.03
CA PHE A 7 -40.90 -46.30 15.81
C PHE A 7 -39.99 -45.86 14.62
N GLN A 8 -38.65 -45.99 14.63
CA GLN A 8 -37.67 -46.56 15.55
C GLN A 8 -36.28 -45.97 15.21
N VAL A 9 -35.43 -45.93 16.23
CA VAL A 9 -33.97 -45.77 16.18
C VAL A 9 -33.32 -46.81 15.25
N SER A 10 -32.24 -46.45 14.55
CA SER A 10 -31.13 -47.39 14.38
C SER A 10 -29.79 -46.66 14.34
N VAL A 11 -28.94 -47.07 15.28
CA VAL A 11 -27.53 -46.76 15.44
C VAL A 11 -26.78 -47.76 14.57
N ASP A 12 -25.75 -47.35 13.85
CA ASP A 12 -24.68 -48.30 13.52
C ASP A 12 -23.30 -47.63 13.56
N SER A 13 -22.43 -48.36 14.25
CA SER A 13 -21.08 -48.03 14.63
C SER A 13 -20.11 -48.81 13.73
N VAL A 14 -18.82 -48.62 13.97
CA VAL A 14 -17.71 -49.53 13.62
C VAL A 14 -17.00 -49.29 12.27
N HIS A 15 -15.91 -48.53 12.38
CA HIS A 15 -14.52 -48.97 12.15
C HIS A 15 -14.23 -49.92 10.96
N ARG A 16 -13.46 -49.44 9.97
CA ARG A 16 -12.43 -50.25 9.33
C ARG A 16 -11.28 -49.42 8.77
N SER A 17 -10.09 -49.74 9.24
CA SER A 17 -8.80 -49.19 8.87
C SER A 17 -8.23 -49.83 7.60
N SER A 18 -7.20 -49.17 7.04
CA SER A 18 -6.07 -49.73 6.27
C SER A 18 -6.18 -49.67 4.73
N THR A 19 -5.30 -48.88 4.09
CA THR A 19 -4.04 -49.37 3.48
C THR A 19 -3.55 -48.40 2.39
N SER A 20 -2.45 -47.71 2.71
CA SER A 20 -1.28 -47.37 1.88
C SER A 20 -1.43 -47.19 0.36
N PHE A 21 -1.14 -45.98 -0.12
CA PHE A 21 -0.38 -45.81 -1.37
C PHE A 21 0.62 -44.64 -1.20
N GLN A 22 1.87 -45.02 -0.95
CA GLN A 22 3.04 -44.15 -1.09
C GLN A 22 3.30 -43.89 -2.58
N GLY A 23 3.38 -42.61 -2.95
CA GLY A 23 3.87 -42.14 -4.24
C GLY A 23 4.70 -40.88 -4.03
N MET A 24 5.99 -41.08 -3.79
CA MET A 24 7.00 -40.08 -3.46
C MET A 24 7.47 -39.31 -4.70
N VAL A 25 7.32 -37.98 -4.75
CA VAL A 25 8.25 -37.10 -5.47
C VAL A 25 8.36 -35.72 -4.80
N ARG A 26 9.50 -35.52 -4.14
CA ARG A 26 10.34 -34.30 -4.12
C ARG A 26 9.81 -33.06 -3.40
N ASN A 27 10.21 -33.01 -2.14
CA ASN A 27 10.74 -31.86 -1.40
C ASN A 27 11.18 -30.67 -2.29
N PHE A 28 10.46 -29.55 -2.21
CA PHE A 28 10.93 -28.20 -2.51
C PHE A 28 10.51 -27.29 -1.35
N PRO A 29 11.43 -26.68 -0.59
CA PRO A 29 11.07 -25.63 0.35
C PRO A 29 11.00 -24.32 -0.42
N ALA A 30 9.79 -23.90 -0.81
CA ALA A 30 9.56 -22.54 -1.31
C ALA A 30 8.79 -21.78 -0.23
N LEU A 31 9.56 -21.20 0.69
CA LEU A 31 9.17 -19.99 1.41
C LEU A 31 8.73 -18.96 0.38
N PHE A 32 7.43 -18.70 0.26
CA PHE A 32 6.82 -17.44 -0.16
C PHE A 32 5.35 -17.74 -0.47
N SER A 33 4.45 -17.04 0.20
CA SER A 33 3.13 -16.62 -0.32
C SER A 33 2.09 -16.68 0.77
N SER A 34 2.08 -15.63 1.57
CA SER A 34 0.87 -14.96 2.01
C SER A 34 1.29 -13.53 2.33
N SER A 35 1.69 -12.81 1.27
CA SER A 35 1.70 -11.35 1.31
C SER A 35 0.25 -10.97 1.55
N VAL A 36 -0.07 -10.72 2.81
CA VAL A 36 -1.26 -9.96 3.21
C VAL A 36 -1.05 -8.59 2.59
N PHE A 37 -1.42 -8.45 1.32
CA PHE A 37 -1.56 -7.14 0.68
C PHE A 37 -2.57 -6.38 1.52
N PRO A 38 -2.18 -5.33 2.24
CA PRO A 38 -3.02 -4.76 3.28
C PRO A 38 -4.05 -3.85 2.61
N TRP A 39 -5.12 -4.44 2.09
CA TRP A 39 -6.30 -3.72 1.61
C TRP A 39 -7.02 -2.97 2.76
N ALA A 40 -6.57 -3.14 4.01
CA ALA A 40 -7.02 -2.43 5.20
C ALA A 40 -6.44 -1.00 5.38
N PHE A 41 -5.55 -0.51 4.51
CA PHE A 41 -4.97 0.85 4.63
C PHE A 41 -5.73 1.96 3.87
N ARG A 42 -6.94 1.70 3.38
CA ARG A 42 -7.71 2.68 2.59
C ARG A 42 -8.24 3.90 3.36
N SER A 43 -8.04 4.00 4.68
CA SER A 43 -8.75 5.01 5.48
C SER A 43 -8.10 6.40 5.48
N MET A 44 -6.79 6.53 5.27
CA MET A 44 -6.09 7.84 5.22
C MET A 44 -4.80 7.81 4.37
N SER A 45 -4.60 6.78 3.55
CA SER A 45 -3.36 6.63 2.79
C SER A 45 -3.39 7.46 1.51
N VAL A 46 -2.41 8.33 1.38
CA VAL A 46 -2.05 9.09 0.17
C VAL A 46 -0.87 8.38 -0.48
N SER A 47 -0.88 8.32 -1.81
CA SER A 47 0.24 7.81 -2.60
C SER A 47 1.17 8.96 -2.98
N VAL A 48 2.46 8.89 -2.65
CA VAL A 48 3.47 9.84 -3.13
C VAL A 48 4.26 9.20 -4.27
N GLN A 49 4.08 9.71 -5.48
CA GLN A 49 4.75 9.17 -6.67
C GLN A 49 6.08 9.88 -6.93
N ILE A 50 7.12 9.05 -7.09
CA ILE A 50 8.52 9.48 -7.16
C ILE A 50 9.00 9.50 -8.62
N PRO A 51 9.47 10.66 -9.13
CA PRO A 51 9.96 10.78 -10.49
C PRO A 51 11.24 9.96 -10.63
N TYR A 52 11.49 9.44 -11.84
CA TYR A 52 12.63 8.55 -12.11
C TYR A 52 13.97 9.12 -11.59
N ALA A 53 14.20 10.42 -11.79
CA ALA A 53 15.41 11.12 -11.35
C ALA A 53 15.66 11.07 -9.83
N LEU A 54 14.61 10.93 -9.01
CA LEU A 54 14.71 10.91 -7.55
C LEU A 54 14.58 9.51 -6.95
N ARG A 55 14.35 8.47 -7.77
CA ARG A 55 14.16 7.10 -7.25
C ARG A 55 15.39 6.56 -6.54
N HIS A 56 16.60 6.94 -6.98
CA HIS A 56 17.84 6.56 -6.29
C HIS A 56 17.86 7.04 -4.82
N GLU A 57 17.28 8.21 -4.56
CA GLU A 57 17.16 8.79 -3.22
C GLU A 57 16.04 8.16 -2.38
N CYS A 58 15.26 7.26 -2.99
CA CYS A 58 14.13 6.54 -2.41
C CYS A 58 14.27 5.01 -2.54
N GLU A 59 15.51 4.48 -2.53
CA GLU A 59 15.80 3.03 -2.60
C GLU A 59 15.24 2.35 -3.88
N GLY A 60 15.07 3.11 -4.96
CA GLY A 60 14.47 2.63 -6.21
C GLY A 60 12.94 2.60 -6.22
N LYS A 61 12.27 2.96 -5.11
CA LYS A 61 10.80 2.97 -5.02
C LYS A 61 10.22 4.03 -5.95
N ALA A 62 9.21 3.63 -6.73
CA ALA A 62 8.45 4.54 -7.57
C ALA A 62 7.32 5.24 -6.80
N GLU A 63 6.95 4.71 -5.64
CA GLU A 63 5.81 5.15 -4.85
C GLU A 63 6.06 4.93 -3.36
N VAL A 64 5.57 5.86 -2.54
CA VAL A 64 5.60 5.78 -1.07
C VAL A 64 4.20 6.08 -0.53
N ALA A 65 3.63 5.15 0.23
CA ALA A 65 2.35 5.35 0.90
C ALA A 65 2.55 6.10 2.23
N VAL A 66 1.81 7.19 2.42
CA VAL A 66 1.85 8.01 3.64
C VAL A 66 0.45 8.28 4.17
N SER A 67 0.30 8.36 5.49
CA SER A 67 -0.94 8.81 6.12
C SER A 67 -0.86 10.32 6.36
N ALA A 68 -1.65 11.11 5.64
CA ALA A 68 -1.61 12.58 5.73
C ALA A 68 -2.95 13.21 5.32
N GLY A 69 -3.35 14.28 6.02
CA GLY A 69 -4.52 15.09 5.67
C GLY A 69 -4.20 16.36 4.86
N SER A 70 -2.93 16.68 4.67
CA SER A 70 -2.48 17.81 3.85
C SER A 70 -1.10 17.55 3.23
N VAL A 71 -0.74 18.33 2.22
CA VAL A 71 0.57 18.24 1.56
C VAL A 71 1.72 18.45 2.56
N GLN A 72 1.60 19.40 3.49
CA GLN A 72 2.57 19.59 4.56
C GLN A 72 2.76 18.31 5.40
N GLN A 73 1.66 17.66 5.79
CA GLN A 73 1.73 16.42 6.58
C GLN A 73 2.34 15.28 5.77
N ALA A 74 2.04 15.19 4.46
CA ALA A 74 2.63 14.20 3.57
C ALA A 74 4.15 14.39 3.44
N LEU A 75 4.63 15.63 3.28
CA LEU A 75 6.06 15.94 3.25
C LEU A 75 6.74 15.64 4.59
N THR A 76 6.06 15.89 5.71
CA THR A 76 6.56 15.55 7.05
C THR A 76 6.68 14.04 7.23
N ALA A 77 5.68 13.27 6.80
CA ALA A 77 5.75 11.81 6.80
C ALA A 77 6.89 11.31 5.89
N LEU A 78 7.06 11.92 4.72
CA LEU A 78 8.15 11.62 3.79
C LEU A 78 9.52 11.93 4.39
N LYS A 79 9.67 13.02 5.15
CA LYS A 79 10.90 13.35 5.89
C LYS A 79 11.32 12.22 6.84
N ASN A 80 10.35 11.63 7.53
CA ASN A 80 10.59 10.58 8.51
C ASN A 80 10.91 9.23 7.84
N GLN A 81 10.23 8.90 6.74
CA GLN A 81 10.40 7.62 6.04
C GLN A 81 11.56 7.61 5.05
N GLN A 82 11.81 8.73 4.36
CA GLN A 82 12.73 8.88 3.23
C GLN A 82 13.49 10.22 3.31
N PRO A 83 14.39 10.39 4.31
CA PRO A 83 15.06 11.66 4.56
C PRO A 83 15.97 12.12 3.42
N LYS A 84 16.56 11.20 2.66
CA LYS A 84 17.40 11.52 1.48
C LYS A 84 16.55 12.15 0.37
N LEU A 85 15.43 11.52 0.02
CA LEU A 85 14.44 12.08 -0.90
C LEU A 85 13.93 13.44 -0.42
N TYR A 86 13.55 13.56 0.86
CA TYR A 86 13.04 14.82 1.41
C TYR A 86 14.01 15.99 1.22
N ARG A 87 15.32 15.79 1.41
CA ARG A 87 16.36 16.83 1.22
C ARG A 87 16.47 17.31 -0.24
N ASN A 88 16.06 16.49 -1.20
CA ASN A 88 16.02 16.85 -2.62
C ASN A 88 14.71 17.56 -3.00
N VAL A 89 13.64 17.38 -2.22
CA VAL A 89 12.31 17.98 -2.45
C VAL A 89 12.19 19.32 -1.72
N CYS A 90 12.61 19.36 -0.46
CA CYS A 90 12.53 20.51 0.44
C CYS A 90 13.91 21.00 0.85
N ASP A 91 13.99 22.24 1.31
CA ASP A 91 15.17 22.80 1.97
C ASP A 91 15.15 22.58 3.49
N GLU A 92 16.13 23.15 4.19
CA GLU A 92 16.28 23.05 5.65
C GLU A 92 15.17 23.77 6.41
N THR A 93 14.54 24.78 5.81
CA THR A 93 13.41 25.51 6.38
C THR A 93 12.08 24.75 6.24
N GLY A 94 12.06 23.70 5.41
CA GLY A 94 10.87 22.93 5.08
C GLY A 94 10.08 23.48 3.89
N ALA A 95 10.61 24.51 3.21
CA ALA A 95 10.02 25.00 1.97
C ALA A 95 10.35 24.06 0.81
N VAL A 96 9.40 23.91 -0.12
CA VAL A 96 9.60 23.14 -1.35
C VAL A 96 10.58 23.90 -2.25
N ARG A 97 11.58 23.18 -2.79
CA ARG A 97 12.61 23.80 -3.63
C ARG A 97 12.01 24.34 -4.93
N LYS A 98 12.55 25.45 -5.43
CA LYS A 98 12.05 26.16 -6.64
C LYS A 98 11.99 25.30 -7.90
N HIS A 99 12.85 24.29 -8.01
CA HIS A 99 12.87 23.36 -9.14
C HIS A 99 11.96 22.14 -8.93
N ILE A 100 11.15 22.12 -7.87
CA ILE A 100 10.22 21.04 -7.55
C ILE A 100 8.80 21.56 -7.63
N ASN A 101 8.00 20.87 -8.43
CA ASN A 101 6.58 21.07 -8.52
C ASN A 101 5.88 19.89 -7.86
N LEU A 102 4.90 20.20 -7.01
CA LEU A 102 4.04 19.19 -6.38
C LEU A 102 2.64 19.30 -6.98
N PHE A 103 2.10 18.16 -7.35
CA PHE A 103 0.74 18.04 -7.87
C PHE A 103 -0.08 17.15 -6.95
N VAL A 104 -1.29 17.59 -6.63
CA VAL A 104 -2.30 16.72 -6.04
C VAL A 104 -3.22 16.29 -7.16
N ASN A 105 -3.19 15.00 -7.48
CA ASN A 105 -3.77 14.41 -8.67
C ASN A 105 -3.24 15.13 -9.92
N GLU A 106 -4.04 16.00 -10.54
CA GLU A 106 -3.69 16.72 -11.78
C GLU A 106 -3.44 18.22 -11.55
N SER A 107 -3.47 18.69 -10.30
CA SER A 107 -3.42 20.12 -9.99
C SER A 107 -2.16 20.53 -9.25
N LEU A 108 -1.48 21.55 -9.76
CA LEU A 108 -0.31 22.17 -9.12
C LEU A 108 -0.70 22.86 -7.81
N ILE A 109 -0.04 22.53 -6.71
CA ILE A 109 -0.40 23.05 -5.38
C ILE A 109 -0.25 24.57 -5.24
N HIS A 110 0.66 25.18 -6.00
CA HIS A 110 0.85 26.65 -6.00
C HIS A 110 -0.35 27.40 -6.56
N ARG A 111 -1.25 26.73 -7.31
CA ARG A 111 -2.52 27.30 -7.79
C ARG A 111 -3.69 27.01 -6.83
N ARG A 112 -3.43 26.33 -5.72
CA ARG A 112 -4.38 25.98 -4.65
C ARG A 112 -3.95 26.66 -3.35
N ASP A 113 -4.13 25.99 -2.21
CA ASP A 113 -3.73 26.44 -0.87
C ASP A 113 -2.25 26.13 -0.55
N GLY A 114 -1.41 25.85 -1.56
CA GLY A 114 0.00 25.52 -1.34
C GLY A 114 0.19 24.27 -0.48
N LEU A 115 1.01 24.37 0.57
CA LEU A 115 1.28 23.25 1.49
C LEU A 115 0.07 22.88 2.36
N ASP A 116 -0.88 23.79 2.52
CA ASP A 116 -2.13 23.55 3.25
C ASP A 116 -3.19 22.83 2.41
N THR A 117 -2.89 22.55 1.13
CA THR A 117 -3.77 21.77 0.25
C THR A 117 -4.15 20.46 0.94
N LYS A 118 -5.45 20.26 1.15
CA LYS A 118 -6.00 19.06 1.80
C LYS A 118 -5.80 17.84 0.93
N LEU A 119 -5.52 16.72 1.58
CA LEU A 119 -5.40 15.41 0.97
C LEU A 119 -6.45 14.47 1.55
N GLY A 120 -7.10 13.72 0.67
CA GLY A 120 -8.03 12.67 1.01
C GLY A 120 -7.42 11.27 0.82
N PRO A 121 -8.08 10.23 1.35
CA PRO A 121 -7.66 8.85 1.12
C PRO A 121 -7.72 8.51 -0.37
N GLY A 122 -6.63 7.94 -0.90
CA GLY A 122 -6.51 7.59 -2.31
C GLY A 122 -6.03 8.74 -3.22
N ASP A 123 -5.81 9.94 -2.68
CA ASP A 123 -5.17 11.00 -3.46
C ASP A 123 -3.73 10.64 -3.82
N LEU A 124 -3.29 11.17 -4.96
CA LEU A 124 -1.94 11.04 -5.49
C LEU A 124 -1.20 12.36 -5.33
N LEU A 125 -0.08 12.36 -4.61
CA LEU A 125 0.87 13.46 -4.56
C LEU A 125 2.03 13.16 -5.51
N PHE A 126 2.08 13.82 -6.67
CA PHE A 126 3.15 13.65 -7.65
C PHE A 126 4.24 14.69 -7.48
N ILE A 127 5.49 14.22 -7.37
CA ILE A 127 6.67 15.06 -7.34
C ILE A 127 7.23 15.17 -8.76
N MET A 128 7.35 16.39 -9.27
CA MET A 128 7.94 16.66 -10.58
C MET A 128 9.14 17.57 -10.43
N THR A 129 10.28 17.15 -10.94
CA THR A 129 11.45 18.02 -11.13
C THR A 129 11.22 18.90 -12.35
N ALA A 130 11.30 20.22 -12.18
CA ALA A 130 11.36 21.15 -13.31
C ALA A 130 12.69 20.92 -14.02
N VAL A 131 12.67 20.12 -15.08
CA VAL A 131 13.80 20.00 -15.99
C VAL A 131 13.68 21.18 -16.95
N SER A 132 14.63 22.11 -16.94
CA SER A 132 14.82 22.98 -18.10
C SER A 132 15.20 22.04 -19.25
N GLY A 133 14.28 21.78 -20.17
CA GLY A 133 14.55 20.89 -21.27
C GLY A 133 15.73 21.40 -22.09
N GLY A 134 16.81 20.61 -22.15
CA GLY A 134 17.90 20.73 -23.13
C GLY A 134 18.94 21.79 -22.83
#